data_AF-A0A5N3QZI4-F1
#
_entry.id   AF-A0A5N3QZI4-F1
#
_cell.length_a   1.000
_cell.length_b   1.000
_cell.length_c   1.000
_cell.angle_alpha   90.00
_cell.angle_beta   90.00
_cell.angle_gamma   90.00
#
_symmetry.space_group_name_H-M   'P 1'
#
loop_
_entity.id
_entity.type
_entity.pdbx_description
1 polymer ?
#
loop_
_entity_poly.entity_id
_entity_poly.type
_entity_poly.pdbx_seq_one_letter_code
_entity_poly.pdbx_strand_id
1 'polypeptide(L)'
;MSEAKVSEYSEIEERANAITHGLGVVLGIVGLILLLIKTNQFDADSLTVASMAAYGSSIILLFLASTLYHSITTAKTKRLLKTLDHCAIYLLIAGSYTPFLLVSLRTPLAFGLMGVIWAIALVGIVMKIAFVYRFKRLSLVTYLAMGWLSLIVIYQLAKSVELGGLILLAVGGIIYSLGVIFYVAKRIPYNHAIWHLFVLAGCACHFFAIYLYVTPV
;
A
#
# COMPACT_ATOMS: atom_id res chain seq x y z
N MET A 1 11.79 18.64 -34.45
CA MET A 1 11.28 17.40 -33.83
C MET A 1 10.92 17.75 -32.39
N SER A 2 9.63 17.71 -32.03
CA SER A 2 9.19 18.02 -30.67
C SER A 2 9.74 16.97 -29.71
N GLU A 3 10.52 17.37 -28.72
CA GLU A 3 10.91 16.49 -27.62
C GLU A 3 9.63 15.94 -26.99
N ALA A 4 9.38 14.64 -27.15
CA ALA A 4 8.26 13.99 -26.52
C ALA A 4 8.39 14.20 -25.01
N LYS A 5 7.45 14.94 -24.42
CA LYS A 5 7.44 15.28 -22.99
C LYS A 5 7.54 13.98 -22.18
N VAL A 6 8.70 13.76 -21.58
CA VAL A 6 9.07 12.51 -20.89
C VAL A 6 8.28 12.33 -19.57
N SER A 7 7.84 13.43 -18.97
CA SER A 7 7.02 13.44 -17.74
C SER A 7 5.74 14.27 -17.89
N GLU A 8 4.69 13.81 -17.20
CA GLU A 8 3.43 14.54 -17.02
C GLU A 8 3.59 15.75 -16.07
N TYR A 9 4.57 15.73 -15.16
CA TYR A 9 4.79 16.74 -14.11
C TYR A 9 6.04 17.61 -14.37
N SER A 10 6.11 18.77 -13.72
CA SER A 10 7.33 19.61 -13.74
C SER A 10 8.48 18.95 -12.95
N GLU A 11 9.73 19.35 -13.21
CA GLU A 11 10.89 18.79 -12.49
C GLU A 11 10.81 19.00 -10.96
N ILE A 12 10.25 20.14 -10.53
CA ILE A 12 10.08 20.46 -9.12
C ILE A 12 9.03 19.54 -8.48
N GLU A 13 7.92 19.28 -9.18
CA GLU A 13 6.91 18.33 -8.72
C GLU A 13 7.44 16.90 -8.70
N GLU A 14 8.24 16.49 -9.69
CA GLU A 14 8.90 15.18 -9.69
C GLU A 14 9.83 14.99 -8.50
N ARG A 15 10.62 16.02 -8.15
CA ARG A 15 11.46 16.00 -6.94
C ARG A 15 10.61 15.91 -5.68
N ALA A 16 9.52 16.66 -5.58
CA ALA A 16 8.61 16.58 -4.44
C ALA A 16 8.04 15.16 -4.29
N ASN A 17 7.54 14.57 -5.40
CA ASN A 17 7.01 13.21 -5.43
C ASN A 17 8.05 12.17 -4.98
N ALA A 18 9.30 12.30 -5.47
CA ALA A 18 10.40 11.41 -5.12
C ALA A 18 10.82 11.54 -3.65
N ILE A 19 10.90 12.76 -3.11
CA ILE A 19 11.27 12.99 -1.70
C ILE A 19 10.21 12.43 -0.75
N THR A 20 8.92 12.69 -1.01
CA THR A 20 7.84 12.24 -0.12
C THR A 20 7.79 10.72 -0.01
N HIS A 21 7.98 10.00 -1.12
CA HIS A 21 8.01 8.54 -1.10
C HIS A 21 9.38 7.97 -0.72
N GLY A 22 10.47 8.69 -0.97
CA GLY A 22 11.81 8.32 -0.48
C GLY A 22 11.86 8.25 1.04
N LEU A 23 11.18 9.18 1.74
CA LEU A 23 10.94 9.08 3.18
C LEU A 23 10.17 7.81 3.55
N GLY A 24 9.15 7.47 2.78
CA GLY A 24 8.38 6.23 2.94
C GLY A 24 9.23 4.96 2.82
N VAL A 25 10.27 4.94 1.98
CA VAL A 25 11.21 3.80 1.89
C VAL A 25 11.95 3.61 3.22
N VAL A 26 12.52 4.69 3.76
CA VAL A 26 13.27 4.64 5.03
C VAL A 26 12.36 4.21 6.17
N LEU A 27 11.17 4.82 6.28
CA LEU A 27 10.19 4.45 7.29
C LEU A 27 9.69 3.01 7.12
N GLY A 28 9.54 2.52 5.88
CA GLY A 28 9.17 1.15 5.58
C GLY A 28 10.22 0.13 6.01
N ILE A 29 11.50 0.43 5.80
CA ILE A 29 12.61 -0.42 6.27
C ILE A 29 12.62 -0.48 7.80
N VAL A 30 12.53 0.67 8.47
CA VAL A 30 12.43 0.74 9.93
C VAL A 30 11.20 -0.04 10.42
N GLY A 31 10.05 0.15 9.78
CA GLY A 31 8.81 -0.54 10.11
C GLY A 31 8.92 -2.06 9.98
N LEU A 32 9.48 -2.56 8.88
CA LEU A 32 9.72 -3.99 8.69
C LEU A 32 10.64 -4.56 9.78
N ILE A 33 11.74 -3.88 10.09
CA ILE A 33 12.66 -4.30 11.15
C ILE A 33 11.93 -4.36 12.50
N LEU A 34 11.15 -3.33 12.85
CA LEU A 34 10.38 -3.30 14.10
C LEU A 34 9.36 -4.44 14.18
N LEU A 35 8.67 -4.75 13.08
CA LEU A 35 7.74 -5.88 13.01
C LEU A 35 8.45 -7.21 13.23
N LEU A 36 9.62 -7.43 12.61
CA LEU A 36 10.39 -8.67 12.76
C LEU A 36 11.01 -8.81 14.15
N ILE A 37 11.48 -7.72 14.75
CA ILE A 37 11.91 -7.71 16.15
C ILE A 37 10.73 -8.10 17.05
N LYS A 38 9.55 -7.54 16.82
CA LYS A 38 8.35 -7.88 17.59
C LYS A 38 8.00 -9.36 17.45
N THR A 39 8.06 -9.94 16.25
CA THR A 39 7.80 -11.39 16.10
C THR A 39 8.83 -12.26 16.83
N ASN A 40 10.09 -11.85 16.84
CA ASN A 40 11.15 -12.56 17.56
C ASN A 40 10.98 -12.48 19.10
N GLN A 41 10.53 -11.33 19.62
CA GLN A 41 10.29 -11.15 21.06
C GLN A 41 9.15 -12.01 21.62
N PHE A 42 8.22 -12.41 20.76
CA PHE A 42 7.05 -13.22 21.11
C PHE A 42 7.22 -14.70 20.73
N ASP A 43 8.42 -15.12 20.30
CA ASP A 43 8.69 -16.47 19.78
C ASP A 43 7.64 -16.92 18.75
N ALA A 44 7.23 -15.99 17.88
CA ALA A 44 6.09 -16.16 17.01
C ALA A 44 6.29 -17.26 15.96
N ASP A 45 5.19 -17.90 15.58
CA ASP A 45 5.24 -18.96 14.57
C ASP A 45 5.60 -18.43 13.17
N SER A 46 5.96 -19.36 12.27
CA SER A 46 6.38 -19.03 10.91
C SER A 46 5.30 -18.29 10.11
N LEU A 47 4.01 -18.53 10.39
CA LEU A 47 2.91 -17.87 9.70
C LEU A 47 2.82 -16.40 10.12
N THR A 48 2.99 -16.11 11.40
CA THR A 48 3.04 -14.76 11.94
C THR A 48 4.25 -13.99 11.39
N VAL A 49 5.44 -14.60 11.39
CA VAL A 49 6.65 -13.99 10.81
C VAL A 49 6.45 -13.68 9.32
N ALA A 50 5.95 -14.64 8.54
CA ALA A 50 5.68 -14.44 7.12
C ALA A 50 4.66 -13.33 6.86
N SER A 51 3.61 -13.25 7.68
CA SER A 51 2.55 -12.25 7.56
C SER A 51 3.07 -10.83 7.80
N MET A 52 3.88 -10.66 8.84
CA MET A 52 4.51 -9.38 9.16
C MET A 52 5.56 -8.98 8.12
N ALA A 53 6.36 -9.94 7.65
CA ALA A 53 7.35 -9.72 6.60
C ALA A 53 6.69 -9.32 5.26
N ALA A 54 5.59 -9.97 4.88
CA ALA A 54 4.84 -9.66 3.66
C ALA A 54 4.30 -8.22 3.69
N TYR A 55 3.75 -7.79 4.84
CA TYR A 55 3.29 -6.41 5.00
C TYR A 55 4.44 -5.39 4.98
N GLY A 56 5.48 -5.57 5.78
CA GLY A 56 6.61 -4.62 5.79
C GLY A 56 7.33 -4.52 4.44
N SER A 57 7.46 -5.65 3.74
CA SER A 57 8.07 -5.68 2.40
C SER A 57 7.20 -4.96 1.36
N SER A 58 5.87 -5.06 1.44
CA SER A 58 4.98 -4.38 0.48
C SER A 58 5.02 -2.86 0.63
N ILE A 59 5.20 -2.35 1.85
CA ILE A 59 5.46 -0.91 2.12
C ILE A 59 6.72 -0.46 1.37
N ILE A 60 7.83 -1.18 1.57
CA ILE A 60 9.12 -0.85 0.96
C ILE A 60 9.00 -0.89 -0.56
N LEU A 61 8.37 -1.93 -1.11
CA LEU A 61 8.19 -2.10 -2.56
C LEU A 61 7.38 -0.96 -3.17
N LEU A 62 6.29 -0.53 -2.53
CA LEU A 62 5.50 0.61 -3.00
C LEU A 62 6.34 1.88 -3.04
N PHE A 63 6.90 2.26 -1.90
CA PHE A 63 7.59 3.54 -1.80
C PHE A 63 8.86 3.56 -2.64
N LEU A 64 9.56 2.42 -2.78
CA LEU A 64 10.75 2.32 -3.62
C LEU A 64 10.39 2.42 -5.10
N ALA A 65 9.39 1.66 -5.57
CA ALA A 65 8.95 1.70 -6.96
C ALA A 65 8.52 3.13 -7.36
N SER A 66 7.81 3.81 -6.46
CA SER A 66 7.37 5.18 -6.68
C SER A 66 8.52 6.18 -6.70
N THR A 67 9.44 6.08 -5.74
CA THR A 67 10.63 6.94 -5.67
C THR A 67 11.46 6.82 -6.94
N LEU A 68 11.69 5.59 -7.41
CA LEU A 68 12.43 5.32 -8.65
C LEU A 68 11.70 5.87 -9.88
N TYR A 69 10.37 5.68 -9.96
CA TYR A 69 9.55 6.22 -11.05
C TYR A 69 9.67 7.75 -11.19
N HIS A 70 9.65 8.46 -10.06
CA HIS A 70 9.76 9.91 -10.04
C HIS A 70 11.19 10.44 -10.16
N SER A 71 12.20 9.62 -9.83
CA SER A 71 13.62 10.01 -9.93
C SER A 71 14.22 9.77 -11.31
N ILE A 72 13.70 8.80 -12.07
CA ILE A 72 14.29 8.39 -13.36
C ILE A 72 13.59 9.07 -14.54
N THR A 73 14.38 9.63 -15.46
CA THR A 73 13.90 10.34 -16.64
C THR A 73 13.96 9.50 -17.92
N THR A 74 14.77 8.44 -18.00
CA THR A 74 14.85 7.63 -19.24
C THR A 74 13.49 7.03 -19.63
N ALA A 75 12.95 7.38 -20.80
CA ALA A 75 11.56 7.07 -21.19
C ALA A 75 11.17 5.58 -21.07
N LYS A 76 12.03 4.67 -21.54
CA LYS A 76 11.80 3.21 -21.46
C LYS A 76 11.74 2.73 -20.01
N THR A 77 12.69 3.16 -19.19
CA THR A 77 12.80 2.80 -17.77
C THR A 77 11.67 3.43 -16.96
N LYS A 78 11.33 4.70 -17.21
CA LYS A 78 10.24 5.40 -16.55
C LYS A 78 8.89 4.72 -16.80
N ARG A 79 8.66 4.20 -18.01
CA ARG A 79 7.47 3.37 -18.32
C ARG A 79 7.44 2.09 -17.47
N LEU A 80 8.54 1.36 -17.41
CA LEU A 80 8.62 0.16 -16.57
C LEU A 80 8.35 0.48 -15.09
N LEU A 81 9.01 1.50 -14.55
CA LEU A 81 8.87 1.90 -13.14
C LEU A 81 7.46 2.40 -12.82
N LYS A 82 6.82 3.14 -13.74
CA LYS A 82 5.41 3.52 -13.59
C LYS A 82 4.48 2.31 -13.53
N THR A 83 4.79 1.23 -14.25
CA THR A 83 4.01 -0.01 -14.15
C THR A 83 4.26 -0.69 -12.80
N LEU A 84 5.51 -0.79 -12.36
CA LEU A 84 5.86 -1.36 -11.05
C LEU A 84 5.24 -0.58 -9.89
N ASP A 85 5.27 0.75 -9.95
CA ASP A 85 4.64 1.65 -8.96
C ASP A 85 3.15 1.34 -8.79
N HIS A 86 2.41 1.23 -9.90
CA HIS A 86 0.99 0.87 -9.82
C HIS A 86 0.73 -0.58 -9.38
N CYS A 87 1.62 -1.51 -9.74
CA CYS A 87 1.51 -2.90 -9.27
C CYS A 87 1.74 -2.98 -7.76
N ALA A 88 2.66 -2.18 -7.23
CA ALA A 88 2.98 -2.16 -5.82
C ALA A 88 1.82 -1.64 -4.95
N ILE A 89 0.89 -0.84 -5.50
CA ILE A 89 -0.36 -0.47 -4.80
C ILE A 89 -1.21 -1.72 -4.49
N TYR A 90 -1.37 -2.64 -5.45
CA TYR A 90 -2.08 -3.91 -5.21
C TYR A 90 -1.39 -4.75 -4.13
N LEU A 91 -0.05 -4.82 -4.17
CA LEU A 91 0.74 -5.53 -3.17
C LEU A 91 0.63 -4.90 -1.79
N LEU A 92 0.65 -3.57 -1.67
CA LEU A 92 0.49 -2.91 -0.38
C LEU A 92 -0.89 -3.21 0.22
N ILE A 93 -1.96 -3.09 -0.58
CA ILE A 93 -3.32 -3.38 -0.10
C ILE A 93 -3.41 -4.83 0.36
N ALA A 94 -2.96 -5.79 -0.44
CA ALA A 94 -2.98 -7.21 -0.03
C ALA A 94 -2.11 -7.48 1.21
N GLY A 95 -0.92 -6.88 1.25
CA GLY A 95 0.00 -6.97 2.39
C GLY A 95 -0.61 -6.41 3.67
N SER A 96 -1.34 -5.28 3.63
CA SER A 96 -1.94 -4.67 4.81
C SER A 96 -3.04 -5.53 5.45
N TYR A 97 -3.71 -6.38 4.67
CA TYR A 97 -4.65 -7.37 5.22
C TYR A 97 -3.96 -8.54 5.91
N THR A 98 -2.71 -8.82 5.55
CA THR A 98 -2.07 -10.09 5.88
C THR A 98 -1.94 -10.33 7.38
N PRO A 99 -1.42 -9.38 8.18
CA PRO A 99 -1.35 -9.53 9.63
C PRO A 99 -2.73 -9.65 10.31
N PHE A 100 -3.72 -8.85 9.89
CA PHE A 100 -5.05 -8.92 10.50
C PHE A 100 -5.73 -10.28 10.28
N LEU A 101 -5.67 -10.82 9.07
CA LEU A 101 -6.38 -12.05 8.74
C LEU A 101 -5.64 -13.30 9.23
N LEU A 102 -4.31 -13.36 9.07
CA LEU A 102 -3.52 -14.58 9.36
C LEU A 102 -2.86 -14.57 10.74
N VAL A 103 -2.92 -13.47 11.48
CA VAL A 103 -2.42 -13.40 12.87
C VAL A 103 -3.59 -13.17 13.82
N SER A 104 -4.35 -12.08 13.67
CA SER A 104 -5.42 -11.75 14.64
C SER A 104 -6.68 -12.62 14.51
N LEU A 105 -7.08 -13.01 13.30
CA LEU A 105 -8.32 -13.77 13.10
C LEU A 105 -8.09 -15.28 13.00
N ARG A 106 -7.22 -15.75 12.09
CA ARG A 106 -6.94 -17.17 11.84
C ARG A 106 -8.20 -18.06 11.69
N THR A 107 -9.31 -17.49 11.22
CA THR A 107 -10.57 -18.21 10.98
C THR A 107 -10.66 -18.70 9.53
N PRO A 108 -11.47 -19.74 9.21
CA PRO A 108 -11.70 -20.16 7.82
C PRO A 108 -12.16 -19.01 6.91
N LEU A 109 -12.98 -18.09 7.45
CA LEU A 109 -13.40 -16.89 6.73
C LEU A 109 -12.22 -15.97 6.42
N ALA A 110 -11.31 -15.76 7.37
CA ALA A 110 -10.12 -14.95 7.17
C ALA A 110 -9.17 -15.54 6.12
N PHE A 111 -8.97 -16.86 6.11
CA PHE A 111 -8.20 -17.54 5.07
C PHE A 111 -8.87 -17.44 3.69
N GLY A 112 -10.20 -17.61 3.62
CA GLY A 112 -10.95 -17.43 2.38
C GLY A 112 -10.85 -16.00 1.83
N LEU A 113 -11.03 -15.01 2.70
CA LEU A 113 -10.90 -13.59 2.34
C LEU A 113 -9.48 -13.24 1.92
N MET A 114 -8.46 -13.83 2.56
CA MET A 114 -7.06 -13.69 2.14
C MET A 114 -6.85 -14.16 0.71
N GLY A 115 -7.35 -15.34 0.37
CA GLY A 115 -7.28 -15.90 -0.98
C GLY A 115 -7.93 -14.98 -2.00
N VAL A 116 -9.11 -14.43 -1.69
CA VAL A 116 -9.80 -13.46 -2.56
C VAL A 116 -8.97 -12.20 -2.76
N ILE A 117 -8.44 -11.60 -1.68
CA ILE A 117 -7.68 -10.35 -1.76
C ILE A 117 -6.42 -10.52 -2.60
N TRP A 118 -5.64 -11.57 -2.37
CA TRP A 118 -4.43 -11.84 -3.16
C TRP A 118 -4.74 -12.23 -4.60
N ALA A 119 -5.84 -12.94 -4.86
CA ALA A 119 -6.28 -13.24 -6.22
C ALA A 119 -6.63 -11.95 -6.99
N ILE A 120 -7.38 -11.03 -6.38
CA ILE A 120 -7.69 -9.74 -6.99
C ILE A 120 -6.40 -8.93 -7.21
N ALA A 121 -5.48 -8.93 -6.23
CA ALA A 121 -4.18 -8.27 -6.37
C ALA A 121 -3.38 -8.80 -7.57
N LEU A 122 -3.29 -10.13 -7.70
CA LEU A 122 -2.56 -10.78 -8.80
C LEU A 122 -3.21 -10.47 -10.16
N VAL A 123 -4.53 -10.58 -10.26
CA VAL A 123 -5.27 -10.20 -11.48
C VAL A 123 -5.02 -8.72 -11.80
N GLY A 124 -5.08 -7.84 -10.82
CA GLY A 124 -4.77 -6.41 -10.97
C GLY A 124 -3.37 -6.14 -11.51
N ILE A 125 -2.37 -6.85 -10.97
CA ILE A 125 -0.97 -6.79 -11.41
C ILE A 125 -0.83 -7.28 -12.86
N VAL A 126 -1.38 -8.44 -13.19
CA VAL A 126 -1.36 -9.00 -14.55
C VAL A 126 -2.02 -8.02 -15.52
N MET A 127 -3.17 -7.46 -15.17
CA MET A 127 -3.86 -6.46 -15.99
C MET A 127 -3.02 -5.20 -16.21
N LYS A 128 -2.28 -4.73 -15.18
CA LYS A 128 -1.37 -3.58 -15.32
C LYS A 128 -0.20 -3.86 -16.24
N ILE A 129 0.37 -5.05 -16.16
CA ILE A 129 1.51 -5.47 -17.00
C ILE A 129 1.05 -5.68 -18.45
N ALA A 130 -0.08 -6.35 -18.67
CA ALA A 130 -0.56 -6.68 -20.02
C ALA A 130 -1.14 -5.48 -20.78
N PHE A 131 -1.89 -4.60 -20.11
CA PHE A 131 -2.65 -3.52 -20.77
C PHE A 131 -2.10 -2.11 -20.51
N VAL A 132 -0.93 -2.00 -19.87
CA VAL A 132 -0.08 -0.80 -19.72
C VAL A 132 -0.84 0.53 -19.85
N TYR A 133 -1.46 0.95 -18.75
CA TYR A 133 -2.22 2.20 -18.55
C TYR A 133 -3.57 2.36 -19.27
N ARG A 134 -4.05 1.38 -20.05
CA ARG A 134 -5.32 1.51 -20.78
C ARG A 134 -6.53 1.75 -19.88
N PHE A 135 -6.57 1.15 -18.70
CA PHE A 135 -7.73 1.17 -17.80
C PHE A 135 -7.47 1.88 -16.46
N LYS A 136 -7.06 3.17 -16.49
CA LYS A 136 -6.73 3.94 -15.28
C LYS A 136 -7.88 3.98 -14.24
N ARG A 137 -9.13 4.16 -14.69
CA ARG A 137 -10.31 4.20 -13.81
C ARG A 137 -10.62 2.85 -13.17
N LEU A 138 -10.51 1.76 -13.93
CA LEU A 138 -10.74 0.42 -13.41
C LEU A 138 -9.74 0.08 -12.30
N SER A 139 -8.47 0.44 -12.48
CA SER A 139 -7.47 0.25 -11.42
C SER A 139 -7.83 1.03 -10.16
N LEU A 140 -8.24 2.29 -10.30
CA LEU A 140 -8.64 3.09 -9.14
C LEU A 140 -9.85 2.50 -8.39
N VAL A 141 -10.88 2.06 -9.13
CA VAL A 141 -12.07 1.42 -8.54
C VAL A 141 -11.68 0.12 -7.83
N THR A 142 -10.82 -0.70 -8.44
CA THR A 142 -10.37 -1.96 -7.82
C THR A 142 -9.52 -1.71 -6.57
N TYR A 143 -8.64 -0.70 -6.55
CA TYR A 143 -7.89 -0.32 -5.35
C TYR A 143 -8.83 0.04 -4.19
N LEU A 144 -9.80 0.92 -4.45
CA LEU A 144 -10.77 1.33 -3.43
C LEU A 144 -11.63 0.17 -2.97
N ALA A 145 -12.18 -0.62 -3.90
CA ALA A 145 -13.00 -1.78 -3.57
C ALA A 145 -12.23 -2.77 -2.69
N MET A 146 -10.98 -3.10 -3.05
CA MET A 146 -10.12 -3.94 -2.24
C MET A 146 -9.84 -3.34 -0.85
N GLY A 147 -9.60 -2.02 -0.76
CA GLY A 147 -9.32 -1.34 0.50
C GLY A 147 -10.46 -1.44 1.53
N TRP A 148 -11.71 -1.60 1.08
CA TRP A 148 -12.89 -1.69 1.94
C TRP A 148 -13.39 -3.12 2.21
N LEU A 149 -12.74 -4.16 1.67
CA LEU A 149 -13.10 -5.56 1.94
C LEU A 149 -12.97 -5.96 3.42
N SER A 150 -12.21 -5.22 4.23
CA SER A 150 -12.13 -5.37 5.69
C SER A 150 -13.48 -5.29 6.38
N LEU A 151 -14.45 -4.57 5.79
CA LEU A 151 -15.81 -4.48 6.33
C LEU A 151 -16.52 -5.84 6.41
N ILE A 152 -16.15 -6.81 5.56
CA ILE A 152 -16.72 -8.16 5.59
C ILE A 152 -16.39 -8.87 6.91
N VAL A 153 -15.22 -8.59 7.47
CA VAL A 153 -14.72 -9.21 8.72
C VAL A 153 -14.72 -8.24 9.89
N ILE A 154 -15.38 -7.08 9.79
CA ILE A 154 -15.32 -6.03 10.82
C ILE A 154 -15.80 -6.53 12.19
N TYR A 155 -16.81 -7.39 12.23
CA TYR A 155 -17.29 -8.00 13.47
C TYR A 155 -16.24 -8.90 14.13
N GLN A 156 -15.52 -9.69 13.34
CA GLN A 156 -14.44 -10.54 13.85
C GLN A 156 -13.26 -9.68 14.32
N LEU A 157 -12.89 -8.66 13.52
CA LEU A 157 -11.85 -7.70 13.89
C LEU A 157 -12.19 -6.99 15.21
N ALA A 158 -13.45 -6.58 15.40
CA ALA A 158 -13.88 -5.90 16.62
C ALA A 158 -13.82 -6.79 17.88
N LYS A 159 -13.81 -8.11 17.71
CA LYS A 159 -13.63 -9.06 18.81
C LYS A 159 -12.17 -9.43 19.07
N SER A 160 -11.34 -9.38 18.03
CA SER A 160 -9.94 -9.84 18.10
C SER A 160 -8.91 -8.72 18.24
N VAL A 161 -9.29 -7.47 17.94
CA VAL A 161 -8.41 -6.30 17.95
C VAL A 161 -9.02 -5.24 18.85
N GLU A 162 -8.21 -4.64 19.71
CA GLU A 162 -8.66 -3.55 20.57
C GLU A 162 -9.16 -2.34 19.76
N LEU A 163 -10.03 -1.54 20.38
CA LEU A 163 -10.68 -0.40 19.74
C LEU A 163 -9.69 0.59 19.09
N GLY A 164 -8.52 0.80 19.71
CA GLY A 164 -7.49 1.68 19.15
C GLY A 164 -6.98 1.21 17.78
N GLY A 165 -6.78 -0.09 17.59
CA GLY A 165 -6.38 -0.68 16.32
C GLY A 165 -7.46 -0.53 15.24
N LEU A 166 -8.73 -0.69 15.61
CA LEU A 166 -9.86 -0.48 14.70
C LEU A 166 -10.00 0.97 14.27
N ILE A 167 -9.81 1.92 15.20
CA ILE A 167 -9.83 3.36 14.91
C ILE A 167 -8.70 3.70 13.92
N LEU A 168 -7.47 3.23 14.17
CA LEU A 168 -6.35 3.46 13.26
C LEU A 168 -6.59 2.83 11.88
N LEU A 169 -7.15 1.63 11.81
CA LEU A 169 -7.52 0.97 10.55
C LEU A 169 -8.54 1.80 9.77
N ALA A 170 -9.61 2.24 10.44
CA ALA A 170 -10.68 3.05 9.85
C ALA A 170 -10.19 4.43 9.39
N VAL A 171 -9.44 5.14 10.24
CA VAL A 171 -8.84 6.43 9.91
C VAL A 171 -7.88 6.27 8.74
N GLY A 172 -7.03 5.24 8.72
CA GLY A 172 -6.16 4.95 7.58
C GLY A 172 -6.92 4.72 6.28
N GLY A 173 -8.01 3.94 6.32
CA GLY A 173 -8.90 3.71 5.16
C GLY A 173 -9.56 4.99 4.63
N ILE A 174 -10.00 5.87 5.54
CA ILE A 174 -10.54 7.20 5.18
C ILE A 174 -9.46 8.07 4.57
N ILE A 175 -8.26 8.14 5.16
CA ILE A 175 -7.13 8.92 4.63
C ILE A 175 -6.78 8.46 3.20
N TYR A 176 -6.67 7.16 2.95
CA TYR A 176 -6.44 6.64 1.60
C TYR A 176 -7.54 7.07 0.63
N SER A 177 -8.81 6.97 1.05
CA SER A 177 -9.96 7.34 0.21
C SER A 177 -10.00 8.84 -0.11
N LEU A 178 -9.71 9.70 0.87
CA LEU A 178 -9.65 11.15 0.67
C LEU A 178 -8.49 11.56 -0.25
N GLY A 179 -7.34 10.88 -0.15
CA GLY A 179 -6.20 11.16 -0.99
C GLY A 179 -6.46 10.94 -2.49
N VAL A 180 -7.42 10.07 -2.85
CA VAL A 180 -7.86 9.87 -4.24
C VAL A 180 -8.38 11.16 -4.87
N ILE A 181 -8.99 12.06 -4.09
CA ILE A 181 -9.47 13.36 -4.57
C ILE A 181 -8.30 14.14 -5.20
N PHE A 182 -7.16 14.20 -4.52
CA PHE A 182 -5.96 14.88 -5.02
C PHE A 182 -5.32 14.11 -6.18
N TYR A 183 -5.30 12.77 -6.14
CA TYR A 183 -4.79 11.97 -7.26
C TYR A 183 -5.52 12.27 -8.59
N VAL A 184 -6.85 12.43 -8.55
CA VAL A 184 -7.69 12.68 -9.73
C VAL A 184 -7.73 14.17 -10.11
N ALA A 185 -7.65 15.09 -9.15
CA ALA A 185 -7.75 16.54 -9.37
C ALA A 185 -6.47 17.16 -9.97
N LYS A 186 -6.20 16.88 -11.26
CA LYS A 186 -4.99 17.36 -11.98
C LYS A 186 -4.83 18.88 -12.09
N ARG A 187 -5.88 19.65 -11.77
CA ARG A 187 -5.86 21.12 -11.76
C ARG A 187 -5.12 21.73 -10.56
N ILE A 188 -4.93 20.96 -9.48
CA ILE A 188 -4.30 21.45 -8.25
C ILE A 188 -2.77 21.32 -8.41
N PRO A 189 -1.97 22.38 -8.20
CA PRO A 189 -0.51 22.29 -8.18
C PRO A 189 -0.04 21.28 -7.13
N TYR A 190 0.99 20.48 -7.43
CA TYR A 190 1.49 19.45 -6.50
C TYR A 190 0.46 18.39 -6.10
N ASN A 191 -0.63 18.22 -6.88
CA ASN A 191 -1.69 17.25 -6.57
C ASN A 191 -1.16 15.84 -6.25
N HIS A 192 -0.12 15.41 -6.97
CA HIS A 192 0.43 14.08 -6.82
C HIS A 192 1.28 13.94 -5.56
N ALA A 193 2.08 14.97 -5.23
CA ALA A 193 2.84 15.00 -3.99
C ALA A 193 1.90 15.07 -2.76
N ILE A 194 0.79 15.81 -2.86
CA ILE A 194 -0.24 15.82 -1.83
C ILE A 194 -0.82 14.41 -1.69
N TRP A 195 -1.17 13.74 -2.80
CA TRP A 195 -1.61 12.34 -2.77
C TRP A 195 -0.57 11.43 -2.08
N HIS A 196 0.71 11.59 -2.37
CA HIS A 196 1.78 10.82 -1.72
C HIS A 196 1.79 10.99 -0.19
N LEU A 197 1.52 12.19 0.31
CA LEU A 197 1.39 12.43 1.74
C LEU A 197 0.18 11.69 2.36
N PHE A 198 -0.96 11.62 1.65
CA PHE A 198 -2.10 10.81 2.10
C PHE A 198 -1.77 9.31 2.09
N VAL A 199 -1.06 8.80 1.08
CA VAL A 199 -0.59 7.40 1.07
C VAL A 199 0.31 7.12 2.27
N LEU A 200 1.27 8.01 2.54
CA LEU A 200 2.20 7.88 3.66
C LEU A 200 1.46 7.91 5.01
N ALA A 201 0.52 8.83 5.18
CA ALA A 201 -0.29 8.94 6.41
C ALA A 201 -1.19 7.72 6.61
N GLY A 202 -1.87 7.24 5.56
CA GLY A 202 -2.68 6.03 5.61
C GLY A 202 -1.83 4.79 5.94
N CYS A 203 -0.63 4.71 5.36
CA CYS A 203 0.33 3.65 5.64
C CYS A 203 0.81 3.70 7.10
N ALA A 204 1.10 4.89 7.64
CA ALA A 204 1.45 5.07 9.04
C ALA A 204 0.32 4.62 9.97
N CYS A 205 -0.94 4.99 9.69
CA CYS A 205 -2.08 4.53 10.48
C CYS A 205 -2.20 3.00 10.49
N HIS A 206 -2.11 2.35 9.33
CA HIS A 206 -2.17 0.90 9.23
C HIS A 206 -0.96 0.23 9.89
N PHE A 207 0.22 0.82 9.76
CA PHE A 207 1.43 0.32 10.42
C PHE A 207 1.27 0.34 11.93
N PHE A 208 0.83 1.45 12.52
CA PHE A 208 0.59 1.53 13.96
C PHE A 208 -0.57 0.64 14.41
N ALA A 209 -1.62 0.48 13.59
CA ALA A 209 -2.69 -0.48 13.87
C ALA A 209 -2.12 -1.90 14.02
N ILE A 210 -1.24 -2.31 13.10
CA ILE A 210 -0.62 -3.65 13.12
C ILE A 210 0.43 -3.75 14.24
N TYR A 211 1.37 -2.82 14.29
CA TYR A 211 2.49 -2.86 15.22
C TYR A 211 2.05 -2.78 16.68
N LEU A 212 1.01 -1.99 17.01
CA LEU A 212 0.54 -1.84 18.38
C LEU A 212 -0.52 -2.88 18.76
N TYR A 213 -1.42 -3.25 17.83
CA TYR A 213 -2.63 -4.02 18.19
C TYR A 213 -2.73 -5.42 17.58
N VAL A 214 -1.81 -5.81 16.70
CA VAL A 214 -1.69 -7.22 16.29
C VAL A 214 -0.64 -7.88 17.16
N THR A 215 -1.09 -8.76 18.05
CA THR A 215 -0.22 -9.55 18.92
C THR A 215 0.30 -10.76 18.14
N PRO A 216 1.63 -10.91 17.99
CA PRO A 216 2.20 -12.12 17.41
C PRO A 216 1.80 -13.36 18.21
N VAL A 217 1.59 -14.48 17.50
CA VAL A 217 1.25 -15.80 18.05
C VAL A 217 2.17 -16.86 17.48
#